data_AF-A0A536XP08-F1
#
_entry.id   AF-A0A536XP08-F1
#
_cell.length_a   1.000
_cell.length_b   1.000
_cell.length_c   1.000
_cell.angle_alpha   90.00
_cell.angle_beta   90.00
_cell.angle_gamma   90.00
#
_symmetry.space_group_name_H-M   'P 1'
#
loop_
_entity.id
_entity.type
_entity.pdbx_description
1 polymer ?
#
loop_
_entity_poly.entity_id
_entity_poly.type
_entity_poly.pdbx_seq_one_letter_code
_entity_poly.pdbx_strand_id
1 'polypeptide(L)' 'MGKGDVRTRRGKIFNGSYGKKRPHKKRRKKS' A
#
# COMPACT_ATOMS: atom_id res chain seq x y z
N MET A 1 12.17 -0.51 -5.91
CA MET A 1 11.03 0.15 -6.59
C MET A 1 10.89 1.58 -6.06
N GLY A 2 10.98 2.57 -6.95
CA GLY A 2 10.98 3.99 -6.58
C GLY A 2 9.60 4.52 -6.17
N LYS A 3 9.54 5.82 -5.87
CA LYS A 3 8.30 6.53 -5.51
C LYS A 3 7.30 6.64 -6.66
N GLY A 4 7.74 6.51 -7.92
CA GLY A 4 6.87 6.57 -9.11
C GLY A 4 6.04 5.31 -9.37
N ASP A 5 6.40 4.16 -8.79
CA ASP A 5 5.66 2.91 -9.05
C ASP A 5 4.49 2.74 -8.08
N VAL A 6 3.29 3.12 -8.54
CA VAL A 6 2.01 3.03 -7.81
C VAL A 6 1.56 1.59 -7.50
N ARG A 7 2.19 0.58 -8.09
CA ARG A 7 1.91 -0.83 -7.78
C ARG A 7 2.59 -1.27 -6.49
N THR A 8 3.42 -0.42 -5.88
CA THR A 8 4.27 -0.74 -4.73
C THR A 8 3.79 -0.05 -3.48
N ARG A 9 4.21 -0.55 -2.31
CA ARG A 9 3.86 0.13 -1.06
C ARG A 9 4.42 1.55 -1.01
N ARG A 10 5.67 1.76 -1.48
CA ARG A 10 6.33 3.08 -1.50
C ARG A 10 5.62 4.06 -2.45
N GLY A 11 5.31 3.66 -3.68
CA GLY A 11 4.58 4.54 -4.60
C GLY A 11 3.15 4.82 -4.15
N LYS A 12 2.47 3.86 -3.51
CA LYS A 12 1.17 4.10 -2.87
C LYS A 12 1.24 5.06 -1.68
N ILE A 13 2.33 5.05 -0.91
CA ILE A 13 2.55 6.04 0.17
C ILE A 13 2.73 7.43 -0.44
N PHE A 14 3.58 7.55 -1.46
CA PHE A 14 3.87 8.83 -2.10
C PHE A 14 2.63 9.43 -2.80
N ASN A 15 1.86 8.60 -3.51
CA ASN A 15 0.64 9.02 -4.19
C ASN A 15 -0.60 9.04 -3.28
N GLY A 16 -0.48 8.78 -1.97
CA GLY A 16 -1.60 8.78 -1.02
C GLY A 16 -2.64 7.66 -1.18
N SER A 17 -2.57 6.82 -2.22
CA SER A 17 -3.57 5.79 -2.53
C SER A 17 -3.43 4.50 -1.71
N TYR A 18 -4.51 3.70 -1.65
CA TYR A 18 -4.52 2.41 -0.95
C TYR A 18 -4.54 1.22 -1.93
N GLY A 19 -4.46 -0.01 -1.41
CA GLY A 19 -4.62 -1.25 -2.18
C GLY A 19 -4.00 -2.45 -1.48
N LYS A 20 -3.92 -3.59 -2.18
CA LYS A 20 -3.38 -4.85 -1.62
C LYS A 20 -2.03 -4.67 -0.90
N LYS A 21 -1.12 -3.86 -1.46
CA LYS A 21 0.21 -3.61 -0.88
C LYS A 21 0.25 -2.49 0.19
N ARG A 22 -0.73 -1.58 0.22
CA ARG A 22 -0.91 -0.52 1.24
C ARG A 22 -2.38 -0.50 1.70
N PRO A 23 -2.80 -1.47 2.53
CA PRO A 23 -4.18 -1.54 3.00
C PRO A 23 -4.45 -0.41 4.00
N HIS A 24 -5.66 0.13 4.00
CA HIS A 24 -6.07 1.21 4.91
C HIS A 24 -6.16 0.72 6.37
N LYS A 25 -6.72 -0.48 6.55
CA LYS A 25 -6.76 -1.16 7.85
C LYS A 25 -5.83 -2.35 7.80
N LYS A 26 -5.08 -2.60 8.89
CA LYS A 26 -4.37 -3.87 9.05
C LYS A 26 -5.42 -4.98 8.94
N ARG A 27 -5.27 -5.91 7.98
CA ARG A 27 -6.13 -7.09 7.92
C ARG A 27 -6.06 -7.75 9.29
N ARG A 28 -7.18 -7.81 10.00
CA ARG A 28 -7.29 -8.67 11.19
C ARG A 28 -6.96 -10.07 10.69
N LYS A 29 -5.83 -10.63 11.11
CA LYS A 29 -5.64 -12.07 11.01
C LYS A 29 -6.76 -12.65 11.88
N LYS A 30 -7.73 -13.32 11.26
CA LYS A 30 -8.55 -14.26 12.02
C LYS A 30 -7.59 -15.38 12.40
N SER A 31 -7.27 -15.46 13.69
CA SER A 31 -6.65 -16.65 14.30
C SER A 31 -7.67 -17.77 14.30
#